data_AF-A0A485D045-F1
#
_entry.id   AF-A0A485D045-F1
#
_cell.length_a   1.000
_cell.length_b   1.000
_cell.length_c   1.000
_cell.angle_alpha   90.00
_cell.angle_beta   90.00
_cell.angle_gamma   90.00
#
_symmetry.space_group_name_H-M   'P 1'
#
loop_
_entity.id
_entity.type
_entity.pdbx_description
1 polymer ?
#
loop_
_entity_poly.entity_id
_entity_poly.type
_entity_poly.pdbx_seq_one_letter_code
_entity_poly.pdbx_strand_id
1 'polypeptide(L)'
;MRVKNKPWNTEKVDFYDDFLENVLNTPWEKEIYYRQLPVATVVHNQHTELQQTVLLQTKIKRALMPYVNKYAPVGSPRRNKLTKYYYKVRRSILG
;
A
#
# COMPACT_ATOMS: atom_id res chain seq x y z
N MET A 1 46.33 1.40 -2.39
CA MET A 1 45.11 2.19 -2.17
C MET A 1 43.91 1.27 -2.37
N ARG A 2 43.09 1.02 -1.34
CA ARG A 2 41.93 0.11 -1.46
C ARG A 2 40.79 0.84 -2.17
N VAL A 3 40.49 0.44 -3.40
CA VAL A 3 39.29 0.90 -4.11
C VAL A 3 38.09 0.32 -3.37
N LYS A 4 37.27 1.19 -2.76
CA LYS A 4 35.95 0.79 -2.25
C LYS A 4 35.08 0.46 -3.46
N ASN A 5 35.02 -0.83 -3.82
CA ASN A 5 34.07 -1.33 -4.81
C ASN A 5 32.66 -1.01 -4.31
N LYS A 6 32.01 -0.10 -5.03
CA LYS A 6 30.63 0.26 -4.74
C LYS A 6 29.74 -0.84 -5.34
N PRO A 7 28.75 -1.36 -4.60
CA PRO A 7 28.00 -2.55 -5.00
C PRO A 7 27.18 -2.34 -6.29
N TRP A 8 26.88 -1.12 -6.71
CA TRP A 8 26.15 -0.87 -7.96
C TRP A 8 27.02 -0.85 -9.24
N ASN A 9 28.32 -1.13 -9.13
CA ASN A 9 29.27 -1.06 -10.25
C ASN A 9 29.59 -2.43 -10.89
N THR A 10 28.92 -3.50 -10.46
CA THR A 10 29.15 -4.87 -10.93
C THR A 10 27.88 -5.41 -11.59
N GLU A 11 28.01 -5.97 -12.78
CA GLU A 11 26.89 -6.44 -13.62
C GLU A 11 26.12 -7.62 -13.00
N LYS A 12 26.74 -8.30 -12.02
CA LYS A 12 26.20 -9.43 -11.27
C LYS A 12 26.29 -9.17 -9.77
N VAL A 13 25.58 -8.15 -9.30
CA VAL A 13 25.43 -7.95 -7.86
C VAL A 13 24.17 -8.67 -7.44
N ASP A 14 24.36 -9.73 -6.65
CA ASP A 14 23.24 -10.41 -6.05
C ASP A 14 22.71 -9.53 -4.92
N PHE A 15 21.58 -8.89 -5.20
CA PHE A 15 20.89 -8.04 -4.25
C PHE A 15 20.59 -8.79 -2.94
N TYR A 16 20.37 -10.12 -3.01
CA TYR A 16 20.04 -10.91 -1.83
C TYR A 16 21.21 -11.08 -0.87
N ASP A 17 22.41 -11.31 -1.41
CA ASP A 17 23.62 -11.46 -0.60
C ASP A 17 23.98 -10.13 0.08
N ASP A 18 23.95 -9.03 -0.69
CA ASP A 18 24.19 -7.69 -0.17
C ASP A 18 23.12 -7.30 0.88
N PHE A 19 21.86 -7.65 0.64
CA PHE A 19 20.77 -7.36 1.57
C PHE A 19 20.96 -8.12 2.89
N LEU A 20 21.28 -9.41 2.84
CA LEU A 20 21.51 -10.20 4.05
C LEU A 20 22.72 -9.68 4.83
N GLU A 21 23.82 -9.35 4.16
CA GLU A 21 25.01 -8.81 4.82
C GLU A 21 24.71 -7.50 5.57
N ASN A 22 23.89 -6.62 4.99
CA ASN A 22 23.48 -5.36 5.63
C ASN A 22 22.46 -5.53 6.75
N VAL A 23 21.76 -6.67 6.80
CA VAL A 23 20.76 -6.99 7.83
C VAL A 23 21.40 -7.62 9.06
N LEU A 24 22.54 -8.30 8.90
CA LEU A 24 23.30 -8.89 10.01
C LEU A 24 23.67 -7.84 11.07
N ASN A 25 23.53 -8.19 12.34
CA ASN A 25 23.77 -7.34 13.52
C ASN A 25 22.84 -6.12 13.64
N THR A 26 21.75 -6.08 12.86
CA THR A 26 20.71 -5.07 13.05
C THR A 26 19.58 -5.60 13.93
N PRO A 27 18.80 -4.72 14.59
CA PRO A 27 17.62 -5.14 15.34
C PRO A 27 16.58 -5.93 14.51
N TRP A 28 16.60 -5.78 13.17
CA TRP A 28 15.67 -6.41 12.24
C TRP A 28 16.13 -7.79 11.74
N GLU A 29 17.35 -8.22 12.10
CA GLU A 29 17.93 -9.50 11.69
C GLU A 29 17.01 -10.69 11.97
N LYS A 30 16.52 -10.78 13.21
CA LYS A 30 15.63 -11.87 13.64
C LYS A 30 14.33 -11.89 12.83
N GLU A 31 13.73 -10.73 12.61
CA GLU A 31 12.45 -10.61 11.89
C GLU A 31 12.56 -11.10 10.44
N ILE A 32 13.66 -10.78 9.76
CA ILE A 32 13.89 -11.18 8.37
C ILE A 32 14.08 -12.70 8.28
N TYR A 33 14.87 -13.29 9.19
CA TYR A 33 15.01 -14.75 9.24
C TYR A 33 13.68 -15.46 9.55
N TYR A 34 12.86 -14.93 10.46
CA TYR A 34 11.55 -15.51 10.75
C TYR A 34 10.59 -15.47 9.56
N ARG A 35 10.66 -14.44 8.72
CA ARG A 35 9.86 -14.34 7.49
C ARG A 35 10.34 -15.29 6.39
N GLN A 36 11.62 -15.64 6.39
CA GLN A 36 12.24 -16.55 5.41
C GLN A 36 12.10 -18.03 5.76
N LEU A 37 11.80 -18.37 7.02
CA LEU A 37 11.45 -19.73 7.39
C LEU A 37 10.24 -20.15 6.56
N PRO A 38 10.34 -21.21 5.75
CA PRO A 38 9.19 -21.75 5.07
C PRO A 38 8.26 -22.25 6.16
N VAL A 39 7.18 -21.52 6.42
CA VAL A 39 6.05 -22.01 7.19
C VAL A 39 5.44 -23.13 6.37
N ALA A 40 6.05 -24.30 6.42
CA ALA A 40 5.39 -25.54 6.10
C ALA A 40 4.18 -25.60 7.04
N THR A 41 2.99 -25.45 6.46
CA THR A 41 1.67 -25.70 7.09
C THR A 41 1.04 -24.63 7.99
N VAL A 42 1.00 -23.36 7.57
CA VAL A 42 -0.10 -22.47 8.01
C VAL A 42 -0.60 -21.61 6.83
N VAL A 43 -1.58 -22.18 6.11
CA VAL A 43 -2.61 -21.46 5.32
C VAL A 43 -2.11 -20.68 4.10
N HIS A 44 -1.61 -21.40 3.09
CA HIS A 44 -1.71 -20.94 1.70
C HIS A 44 -3.04 -21.43 1.10
N ASN A 45 -4.16 -20.90 1.63
CA ASN A 45 -5.51 -20.91 1.03
C ASN A 45 -6.49 -20.11 1.90
N GLN A 46 -6.09 -18.89 2.26
CA GLN A 46 -7.00 -17.81 2.54
C GLN A 46 -6.32 -16.63 1.82
N HIS A 47 -6.76 -16.19 0.63
CA HIS A 47 -7.91 -15.29 0.56
C HIS A 47 -8.46 -15.01 1.95
N THR A 48 -7.67 -14.34 2.78
CA THR A 48 -8.20 -13.55 3.86
C THR A 48 -8.99 -12.47 3.12
N GLU A 49 -10.23 -12.81 2.74
CA GLU A 49 -11.34 -12.00 3.19
C GLU A 49 -11.07 -11.74 4.67
N LEU A 50 -10.21 -10.74 4.93
CA LEU A 50 -10.52 -9.84 5.99
C LEU A 50 -11.96 -9.47 5.64
N GLN A 51 -12.91 -10.02 6.37
CA GLN A 51 -14.18 -9.36 6.57
C GLN A 51 -13.83 -8.03 7.22
N GLN A 52 -13.20 -7.13 6.43
CA GLN A 52 -13.13 -5.73 6.70
C GLN A 52 -14.59 -5.38 6.80
N THR A 53 -15.05 -5.20 8.03
CA THR A 53 -16.40 -4.75 8.32
C THR A 53 -16.58 -3.51 7.47
N VAL A 54 -17.25 -3.67 6.33
CA VAL A 54 -17.32 -2.61 5.34
C VAL A 54 -18.11 -1.51 6.02
N LEU A 55 -17.41 -0.43 6.38
CA LEU A 55 -17.99 0.71 7.07
C LEU A 55 -19.28 1.11 6.34
N LEU A 56 -20.32 1.47 7.10
CA LEU A 56 -21.59 1.91 6.52
C LEU A 56 -21.37 3.03 5.50
N GLN A 57 -20.43 3.93 5.78
CA GLN A 57 -19.97 4.98 4.86
C GLN A 57 -19.54 4.42 3.50
N THR A 58 -18.76 3.33 3.48
CA THR A 58 -18.25 2.71 2.25
C THR A 58 -19.37 2.02 1.48
N LYS A 59 -20.33 1.38 2.18
CA LYS A 59 -21.53 0.79 1.55
C LYS A 59 -22.36 1.86 0.85
N ILE A 60 -22.65 2.96 1.54
CA ILE A 60 -23.40 4.10 1.00
C ILE A 60 -22.65 4.72 -0.19
N LYS A 61 -21.34 4.94 -0.05
CA LYS A 61 -20.51 5.49 -1.13
C LYS A 61 -20.57 4.62 -2.39
N ARG A 62 -20.43 3.29 -2.24
CA ARG A 62 -20.51 2.34 -3.36
C ARG A 62 -21.87 2.37 -4.05
N ALA A 63 -22.96 2.42 -3.29
CA ALA A 63 -24.32 2.49 -3.84
C ALA A 63 -24.58 3.81 -4.60
N LEU A 64 -24.04 4.93 -4.10
CA LEU A 64 -24.24 6.25 -4.72
C LEU A 64 -23.35 6.47 -5.95
N MET A 65 -22.16 5.87 -5.98
CA MET A 65 -21.14 6.07 -7.02
C MET A 65 -21.65 5.93 -8.47
N PRO A 66 -22.45 4.92 -8.88
CA PRO A 66 -22.93 4.80 -10.25
C PRO A 66 -23.80 5.98 -10.69
N TYR A 67 -24.66 6.50 -9.80
CA TYR A 67 -25.47 7.68 -10.09
C TYR A 67 -24.61 8.93 -10.25
N VAL A 68 -23.62 9.11 -9.38
CA VAL A 68 -22.74 10.28 -9.50
C VAL A 68 -21.89 10.18 -10.77
N ASN A 69 -21.43 8.99 -11.15
CA ASN A 69 -20.70 8.81 -12.41
C ASN A 69 -21.59 9.06 -13.64
N LYS A 70 -22.87 8.67 -13.58
CA LYS A 70 -23.86 8.94 -14.65
C LYS A 70 -24.06 10.44 -14.89
N TYR A 71 -24.14 11.25 -13.85
CA TYR A 71 -24.41 12.69 -13.97
C TYR A 71 -23.17 13.59 -13.97
N ALA A 72 -22.06 13.13 -13.40
CA ALA A 72 -20.81 13.84 -13.25
C ALA A 72 -19.62 12.86 -13.40
N PRO A 73 -19.29 12.48 -14.65
CA PRO A 73 -18.20 11.54 -14.92
C PRO A 73 -16.86 12.09 -14.44
N VAL A 74 -15.92 11.18 -14.20
CA VAL A 74 -14.55 11.52 -13.77
C VAL A 74 -13.90 12.41 -14.84
N GLY A 75 -13.27 13.49 -14.41
CA GLY A 75 -12.67 14.49 -15.31
C GLY A 75 -13.62 15.59 -15.80
N SER A 76 -14.93 15.49 -15.55
CA SER A 76 -15.85 16.55 -15.95
C SER A 76 -15.70 17.82 -15.09
N PRO A 77 -15.96 19.02 -15.64
CA PRO A 77 -16.00 20.26 -14.86
C PRO A 77 -17.04 20.21 -13.72
N ARG A 78 -18.14 19.47 -13.93
CA ARG A 78 -19.19 19.26 -12.95
C ARG A 78 -18.70 18.46 -11.74
N ARG A 79 -17.87 17.43 -11.96
CA ARG A 79 -17.22 16.66 -10.90
C ARG A 79 -16.31 17.54 -10.04
N ASN A 80 -15.54 18.43 -10.66
CA ASN A 80 -14.65 19.36 -9.96
C ASN A 80 -15.44 20.31 -9.04
N LYS A 81 -16.56 20.87 -9.52
CA LYS A 81 -17.46 21.70 -8.70
C LYS A 81 -18.01 20.90 -7.51
N LEU A 82 -18.50 19.68 -7.75
CA LEU A 82 -19.05 18.81 -6.70
C LEU A 82 -18.01 18.49 -5.63
N THR A 83 -16.77 18.16 -6.03
CA THR A 83 -15.66 17.94 -5.11
C THR A 83 -15.34 19.19 -4.28
N LYS A 84 -15.32 20.38 -4.89
CA LYS A 84 -15.06 21.65 -4.19
C LYS A 84 -16.12 21.93 -3.10
N TYR A 85 -17.40 21.76 -3.43
CA TYR A 85 -18.48 21.94 -2.45
C TYR A 85 -18.43 20.89 -1.34
N TYR A 86 -18.17 19.62 -1.68
CA TYR A 86 -17.99 18.56 -0.69
C TYR A 86 -16.93 18.92 0.34
N TYR A 87 -15.75 19.36 -0.09
CA TYR A 87 -14.68 19.74 0.85
C TYR A 87 -14.97 21.03 1.61
N LYS A 88 -15.70 21.99 1.01
CA LYS A 88 -16.15 23.19 1.73
C LYS A 88 -17.05 22.81 2.92
N VAL A 89 -18.05 21.97 2.69
CA VAL A 89 -18.98 21.49 3.74
C VAL A 89 -18.23 20.63 4.76
N ARG A 90 -17.40 19.69 4.30
CA ARG A 90 -16.59 18.84 5.19
C ARG A 90 -15.71 19.67 6.12
N ARG A 91 -15.05 20.70 5.59
CA ARG A 91 -14.19 21.59 6.39
C ARG A 91 -14.99 22.39 7.40
N SER A 92 -16.16 22.90 7.04
CA SER A 92 -17.05 23.60 7.98
C SER A 92 -17.51 22.73 9.16
N ILE A 93 -17.58 21.40 8.99
CA ILE A 93 -17.99 20.47 10.05
C ILE A 93 -16.79 19.99 10.89
N LEU A 94 -15.61 19.84 10.29
CA LEU A 94 -14.41 19.33 10.97
C LEU A 94 -13.47 20.40 11.54
N GLY A 95 -13.57 21.66 11.09
CA GLY A 95 -12.60 22.74 11.39
C GLY A 95 -11.58 22.94 10.26
#